data_AF-A0A350QXX1-F1
#
_entry.id   AF-A0A350QXX1-F1
#
_cell.length_a   1.000
_cell.length_b   1.000
_cell.length_c   1.000
_cell.angle_alpha   90.00
_cell.angle_beta   90.00
_cell.angle_gamma   90.00
#
_symmetry.space_group_name_H-M   'P 1'
#
loop_
_entity.id
_entity.type
_entity.pdbx_description
1 polymer ?
#
loop_
_entity_poly.entity_id
_entity_poly.type
_entity_poly.pdbx_seq_one_letter_code
_entity_poly.pdbx_strand_id
1 'polypeptide(L)'
;MSGEKAKKGKTAENLLRENLVPWCIVPFDASKRNPEERAKMLVRLGLKRSAYDWRAQHVPDFEEEIIQYEKHGIEFFAFWNVHEKAFELFQKHK
;
A
#
# COMPACT_ATOMS: atom_id res chain seq x y z
N MET A 1 6.22 13.70 -42.91
CA MET A 1 6.95 12.88 -41.93
C MET A 1 5.93 12.16 -41.06
N SER A 2 5.62 10.91 -41.37
CA SER A 2 4.65 10.09 -40.62
C SER A 2 5.36 9.38 -39.47
N GLY A 3 5.06 9.80 -38.23
CA GLY A 3 5.57 9.15 -37.02
C GLY A 3 4.93 7.76 -36.85
N GLU A 4 5.76 6.74 -36.83
CA GLU A 4 5.38 5.36 -36.55
C GLU A 4 4.91 5.25 -35.10
N LYS A 5 3.62 4.96 -34.88
CA LYS A 5 3.10 4.69 -33.55
C LYS A 5 3.66 3.36 -33.06
N ALA A 6 4.47 3.40 -32.01
CA ALA A 6 4.97 2.21 -31.34
C ALA A 6 3.83 1.26 -30.96
N LYS A 7 3.92 -0.01 -31.41
CA LYS A 7 3.01 -1.06 -30.98
C LYS A 7 3.23 -1.31 -29.48
N LYS A 8 2.22 -1.00 -28.67
CA LYS A 8 2.22 -1.30 -27.23
C LYS A 8 2.15 -2.82 -27.07
N GLY A 9 3.21 -3.45 -26.57
CA GLY A 9 3.20 -4.86 -26.19
C GLY A 9 2.22 -5.13 -25.05
N LYS A 10 1.76 -6.38 -24.91
CA LYS A 10 0.90 -6.79 -23.79
C LYS A 10 1.69 -6.63 -22.48
N THR A 11 1.08 -5.99 -21.47
CA THR A 11 1.65 -5.90 -20.13
C THR A 11 1.81 -7.30 -19.55
N ALA A 12 3.00 -7.61 -19.01
CA ALA A 12 3.24 -8.85 -18.30
C ALA A 12 2.34 -8.94 -17.05
N GLU A 13 1.90 -10.14 -16.69
CA GLU A 13 0.94 -10.35 -15.61
C GLU A 13 1.39 -9.75 -14.27
N ASN A 14 2.68 -9.91 -13.91
CA ASN A 14 3.26 -9.35 -12.70
C ASN A 14 3.33 -7.81 -12.68
N LEU A 15 3.15 -7.17 -13.84
CA LEU A 15 3.13 -5.71 -14.00
C LEU A 15 1.71 -5.16 -14.17
N LEU A 16 0.68 -6.00 -14.11
CA LEU A 16 -0.70 -5.54 -14.03
C LEU A 16 -0.92 -4.74 -12.76
N ARG A 17 -1.70 -3.67 -12.85
CA ARG A 17 -1.84 -2.65 -11.79
C ARG A 17 -2.35 -3.28 -10.48
N GLU A 18 -3.30 -4.18 -10.58
CA GLU A 18 -3.90 -4.95 -9.49
C GLU A 18 -2.91 -5.87 -8.77
N ASN A 19 -1.84 -6.29 -9.46
CA ASN A 19 -0.80 -7.15 -8.91
C ASN A 19 0.33 -6.36 -8.27
N LEU A 20 0.43 -5.05 -8.52
CA LEU A 20 1.45 -4.19 -7.92
C LEU A 20 1.19 -3.97 -6.43
N VAL A 21 2.26 -4.12 -5.65
CA VAL A 21 2.25 -3.85 -4.21
C VAL A 21 3.27 -2.75 -3.91
N PRO A 22 2.84 -1.52 -3.61
CA PRO A 22 3.74 -0.47 -3.15
C PRO A 22 4.32 -0.87 -1.78
N TRP A 23 5.65 -0.77 -1.68
CA TRP A 23 6.41 -0.93 -0.45
C TRP A 23 7.10 0.38 -0.09
N CYS A 24 7.43 0.57 1.18
CA CYS A 24 8.17 1.71 1.70
C CYS A 24 7.42 3.06 1.62
N ILE A 25 6.11 3.08 1.32
CA ILE A 25 5.32 4.32 1.22
C ILE A 25 5.00 4.99 2.56
N VAL A 26 5.21 4.31 3.68
CA VAL A 26 4.96 4.86 5.03
C VAL A 26 6.20 5.61 5.54
N PRO A 27 7.40 4.98 5.64
CA PRO A 27 8.59 5.68 6.15
C PRO A 27 9.20 6.69 5.16
N PHE A 28 8.88 6.59 3.87
CA PHE A 28 9.41 7.50 2.84
C PHE A 28 8.32 8.39 2.23
N ASP A 29 7.18 8.57 2.90
CA ASP A 29 6.21 9.56 2.47
C ASP A 29 6.75 10.98 2.69
N ALA A 30 7.17 11.65 1.60
CA ALA A 30 7.65 13.03 1.64
C ALA A 30 6.55 14.02 2.11
N SER A 31 5.28 13.68 1.91
CA SER A 31 4.14 14.48 2.37
C SER A 31 3.74 14.16 3.81
N LYS A 32 4.37 13.17 4.46
CA LYS A 32 4.06 12.74 5.83
C LYS A 32 2.57 12.51 6.05
N ARG A 33 1.90 11.88 5.07
CA ARG A 33 0.47 11.59 5.14
C ARG A 33 0.15 10.80 6.39
N ASN A 34 -1.06 10.95 6.92
CA ASN A 34 -1.62 10.05 7.93
C ASN A 34 -2.19 8.76 7.27
N PRO A 35 -2.66 7.77 8.05
CA PRO A 35 -3.21 6.52 7.49
C PRO A 35 -4.36 6.71 6.49
N GLU A 36 -5.32 7.60 6.78
CA GLU A 36 -6.45 7.86 5.90
C GLU A 36 -6.00 8.50 4.58
N GLU A 37 -5.10 9.48 4.65
CA GLU A 37 -4.54 10.14 3.48
C GLU A 37 -3.72 9.19 2.61
N ARG A 38 -2.99 8.24 3.21
CA ARG A 38 -2.29 7.17 2.49
C ARG A 38 -3.27 6.23 1.79
N ALA A 39 -4.32 5.78 2.47
CA ALA A 39 -5.35 4.94 1.86
C ALA A 39 -6.02 5.64 0.67
N LYS A 40 -6.41 6.92 0.83
CA LYS A 40 -6.96 7.76 -0.26
C LYS A 40 -5.97 7.91 -1.42
N MET A 41 -4.68 8.05 -1.14
CA MET A 41 -3.65 8.07 -2.17
C MET A 41 -3.60 6.76 -2.96
N LEU A 42 -3.62 5.60 -2.29
CA LEU A 42 -3.59 4.29 -2.94
C LEU A 42 -4.80 4.09 -3.86
N VAL A 43 -6.01 4.44 -3.39
CA VAL A 43 -7.23 4.42 -4.20
C VAL A 43 -7.08 5.30 -5.45
N ARG A 44 -6.60 6.53 -5.29
CA ARG A 44 -6.38 7.46 -6.42
C ARG A 44 -5.38 6.89 -7.44
N LEU A 45 -4.36 6.16 -6.99
CA LEU A 45 -3.37 5.51 -7.85
C LEU A 45 -3.86 4.19 -8.48
N GLY A 46 -5.05 3.72 -8.11
CA GLY A 46 -5.61 2.45 -8.56
C GLY A 46 -4.90 1.23 -8.00
N LEU A 47 -4.24 1.36 -6.84
CA LEU A 47 -3.54 0.27 -6.15
C LEU A 47 -4.45 -0.30 -5.06
N LYS A 48 -4.53 -1.63 -4.99
CA LYS A 48 -5.44 -2.36 -4.10
C LYS A 48 -4.72 -3.13 -2.99
N ARG A 49 -3.42 -2.96 -2.87
CA ARG A 49 -2.56 -3.75 -1.98
C ARG A 49 -1.50 -2.82 -1.41
N SER A 50 -0.93 -3.16 -0.26
CA SER A 50 0.20 -2.45 0.32
C SER A 50 1.09 -3.38 1.13
N ALA A 51 2.40 -3.19 1.02
CA ALA A 51 3.39 -3.79 1.91
C ALA A 51 3.89 -2.72 2.90
N TYR A 52 3.65 -2.97 4.18
CA TYR A 52 3.84 -1.99 5.25
C TYR A 52 5.24 -2.08 5.85
N ASP A 53 6.11 -1.15 5.44
CA ASP A 53 7.35 -0.81 6.16
C ASP A 53 7.04 0.27 7.19
N TRP A 54 7.74 0.30 8.32
CA TRP A 54 7.44 1.24 9.42
C TRP A 54 8.67 1.54 10.28
N ARG A 55 8.53 2.55 11.13
CA ARG A 55 9.55 2.99 12.11
C ARG A 55 8.83 3.25 13.43
N ALA A 56 9.57 3.39 14.53
CA ALA A 56 8.98 3.54 15.87
C ALA A 56 7.85 4.59 15.95
N GLN A 57 7.99 5.72 15.24
CA GLN A 57 6.96 6.78 15.18
C GLN A 57 5.62 6.35 14.58
N HIS A 58 5.58 5.27 13.78
CA HIS A 58 4.37 4.77 13.12
C HIS A 58 3.65 3.69 13.94
N VAL A 59 4.22 3.21 15.06
CA VAL A 59 3.57 2.18 15.90
C VAL A 59 2.17 2.61 16.38
N PRO A 60 1.92 3.88 16.77
CA PRO A 60 0.58 4.34 17.12
C PRO A 60 -0.44 4.28 15.96
N ASP A 61 0.04 4.28 14.71
CA ASP A 61 -0.80 4.34 13.52
C ASP A 61 -1.24 2.93 13.02
N PHE A 62 -0.66 1.85 13.54
CA PHE A 62 -0.87 0.50 12.99
C PHE A 62 -2.34 0.11 12.87
N GLU A 63 -3.12 0.36 13.92
CA GLU A 63 -4.54 -0.01 13.92
C GLU A 63 -5.34 0.84 12.94
N GLU A 64 -5.07 2.14 12.91
CA GLU A 64 -5.75 3.05 11.98
C GLU A 64 -5.39 2.72 10.53
N GLU A 65 -4.17 2.25 10.24
CA GLU A 65 -3.82 1.78 8.90
C GLU A 65 -4.66 0.58 8.47
N ILE A 66 -4.82 -0.41 9.34
CA ILE A 66 -5.63 -1.61 9.06
C ILE A 66 -7.07 -1.18 8.77
N ILE A 67 -7.66 -0.35 9.63
CA ILE A 67 -9.03 0.15 9.49
C ILE A 67 -9.21 0.93 8.18
N GLN A 68 -8.27 1.82 7.84
CA GLN A 68 -8.37 2.62 6.62
C GLN A 68 -8.17 1.76 5.37
N TYR A 69 -7.31 0.73 5.42
CA TYR A 69 -7.15 -0.20 4.32
C TYR A 69 -8.42 -1.02 4.09
N GLU A 70 -9.02 -1.58 5.13
CA GLU A 70 -10.30 -2.30 5.05
C GLU A 70 -11.41 -1.43 4.45
N LYS A 71 -11.58 -0.21 4.99
CA LYS A 71 -12.59 0.76 4.53
C LYS A 71 -12.46 1.10 3.05
N HIS A 72 -11.25 1.08 2.50
CA HIS A 72 -10.96 1.43 1.11
C HIS A 72 -10.72 0.21 0.20
N GLY A 73 -10.90 -1.02 0.70
CA GLY A 73 -10.69 -2.25 -0.07
C GLY A 73 -9.22 -2.47 -0.48
N ILE A 74 -8.29 -2.06 0.38
CA ILE A 74 -6.85 -2.26 0.21
C ILE A 74 -6.43 -3.47 1.03
N GLU A 75 -5.78 -4.44 0.38
CA GLU A 75 -5.19 -5.58 1.06
C GLU A 75 -3.93 -5.15 1.81
N PHE A 76 -3.92 -5.37 3.12
CA PHE A 76 -2.71 -5.30 3.93
C PHE A 76 -1.85 -6.55 3.67
N PHE A 77 -1.14 -6.55 2.54
CA PHE A 77 -0.53 -7.75 1.97
C PHE A 77 0.69 -8.28 2.74
N ALA A 78 1.53 -7.38 3.24
CA ALA A 78 2.76 -7.76 3.94
C ALA A 78 3.12 -6.73 5.01
N PHE A 79 3.86 -7.17 6.03
CA PHE A 79 4.35 -6.33 7.12
C PHE A 79 5.85 -6.60 7.33
N TRP A 80 6.65 -5.54 7.32
CA TRP A 80 8.10 -5.66 7.51
C TRP A 80 8.44 -5.76 9.01
N ASN A 81 9.26 -6.74 9.39
CA ASN A 81 9.77 -6.98 10.74
C ASN A 81 8.70 -7.47 11.76
N VAL A 82 9.13 -7.70 12.99
CA VAL A 82 8.31 -8.23 14.10
C VAL A 82 7.91 -7.10 15.04
N HIS A 83 6.63 -7.05 15.43
CA HIS A 83 6.16 -6.18 16.49
C HIS A 83 4.92 -6.78 17.16
N GLU A 84 4.92 -6.90 18.49
CA GLU A 84 3.85 -7.56 19.25
C GLU A 84 2.48 -6.91 19.00
N LYS A 85 2.40 -5.57 19.02
CA LYS A 85 1.16 -4.85 18.74
C LYS A 85 0.59 -5.14 17.34
N ALA A 86 1.45 -5.28 16.33
CA ALA A 86 0.98 -5.58 14.98
C ALA A 86 0.34 -6.98 14.94
N PHE A 87 0.97 -7.97 15.59
CA PHE A 87 0.44 -9.33 15.66
C PHE A 87 -0.88 -9.42 16.42
N GLU A 88 -1.03 -8.68 17.52
CA GLU A 88 -2.30 -8.54 18.23
C GLU A 88 -3.40 -7.99 17.31
N LEU A 89 -3.10 -6.90 16.59
CA LEU A 89 -4.04 -6.26 15.67
C LEU A 89 -4.40 -7.16 14.49
N PHE A 90 -3.46 -7.94 13.96
CA PHE A 90 -3.75 -8.93 12.92
C PHE A 90 -4.65 -10.07 13.41
N GLN A 91 -4.69 -10.40 14.70
CA GLN A 91 -5.69 -11.33 15.22
C GLN A 91 -7.05 -10.66 15.43
N LYS A 92 -7.05 -9.38 15.82
CA LYS A 92 -8.26 -8.61 16.08
C LYS A 92 -9.09 -8.35 14.82
N HIS A 93 -8.43 -8.03 13.71
CA HIS A 93 -9.04 -7.60 12.45
C HIS A 93 -9.02 -8.71 11.38
N LYS A 94 -9.16 -9.97 11.80
CA LYS A 94 -9.23 -11.16 10.93
C LYS A 94 -10.61 -11.39 10.34
#